data_AF-A0A521L3E2-F1
#
_entry.id   AF-A0A521L3E2-F1
#
_cell.length_a   1.000
_cell.length_b   1.000
_cell.length_c   1.000
_cell.angle_alpha   90.00
_cell.angle_beta   90.00
_cell.angle_gamma   90.00
#
_symmetry.space_group_name_H-M   'P 1'
#
loop_
_entity.id
_entity.type
_entity.pdbx_description
1 polymer ?
#
loop_
_entity_poly.entity_id
_entity_poly.type
_entity_poly.pdbx_seq_one_letter_code
_entity_poly.pdbx_strand_id
1 'polypeptide(L)'
;MKSIRTIGHSNHPIGRFVELLQAAGVERLVDVRSTPWSRRYPQFGKEALAKSLAAAGIGYVHEGAALGGKPEAGGSYDELAARPTFAAALDRVIAGAADATLCLMCAEKEPMDCH
;
A
#
# COMPACT_ATOMS: atom_id res chain seq x y z
N MET A 1 -15.20 9.43 -9.86
CA MET A 1 -14.34 8.69 -8.92
C MET A 1 -13.52 7.70 -9.74
N LYS A 2 -12.20 7.78 -9.66
CA LYS A 2 -11.30 6.80 -10.29
C LYS A 2 -11.24 5.52 -9.43
N SER A 3 -10.71 4.45 -9.99
CA SER A 3 -10.70 3.15 -9.31
C SER A 3 -9.66 3.09 -8.18
N ILE A 4 -10.02 2.39 -7.10
CA ILE A 4 -9.08 1.92 -6.07
C ILE A 4 -8.79 0.45 -6.36
N ARG A 5 -7.51 0.10 -6.44
CA ARG A 5 -7.01 -1.26 -6.67
C ARG A 5 -6.18 -1.72 -5.48
N THR A 6 -5.87 -3.02 -5.44
CA THR A 6 -4.98 -3.60 -4.44
C THR A 6 -3.88 -4.40 -5.12
N ILE A 7 -2.71 -4.48 -4.48
CA ILE A 7 -1.59 -5.30 -4.95
C ILE A 7 -0.77 -5.84 -3.78
N GLY A 8 -0.34 -7.09 -3.89
CA GLY A 8 0.73 -7.66 -3.07
C GLY A 8 2.02 -7.72 -3.88
N HIS A 9 3.15 -7.32 -3.30
CA HIS A 9 4.42 -7.33 -4.03
C HIS A 9 5.01 -8.73 -4.24
N SER A 10 4.70 -9.69 -3.36
CA SER A 10 5.20 -11.07 -3.39
C SER A 10 6.72 -11.10 -3.59
N ASN A 11 7.22 -11.98 -4.47
CA ASN A 11 8.61 -12.10 -4.90
C ASN A 11 8.86 -11.46 -6.29
N HIS A 12 7.99 -10.57 -6.77
CA HIS A 12 8.16 -9.98 -8.09
C HIS A 12 9.46 -9.15 -8.19
N PRO A 13 10.18 -9.23 -9.32
CA PRO A 13 11.19 -8.23 -9.66
C PRO A 13 10.54 -6.84 -9.76
N ILE A 14 11.30 -5.79 -9.43
CA ILE A 14 10.76 -4.42 -9.40
C ILE A 14 10.20 -3.97 -10.77
N GLY A 15 10.85 -4.35 -11.87
CA GLY A 15 10.38 -4.03 -13.22
C GLY A 15 9.00 -4.64 -13.50
N ARG A 16 8.82 -5.93 -13.18
CA ARG A 16 7.53 -6.62 -13.34
C ARG A 16 6.45 -5.99 -12.46
N PHE A 17 6.80 -5.60 -11.24
CA PHE A 17 5.87 -4.94 -10.33
C PHE A 17 5.39 -3.60 -10.90
N VAL A 18 6.30 -2.78 -11.44
CA VAL A 18 5.97 -1.50 -12.09
C VAL A 18 5.10 -1.72 -13.34
N GLU A 19 5.43 -2.72 -14.17
CA GLU A 19 4.61 -3.06 -15.35
C GLU A 19 3.16 -3.40 -14.97
N LEU A 20 2.95 -4.15 -13.88
CA LEU A 20 1.61 -4.49 -13.40
C LEU A 20 0.83 -3.24 -13.01
N LEU A 21 1.49 -2.28 -12.34
CA LEU A 21 0.87 -1.01 -11.97
C LEU A 21 0.52 -0.16 -13.20
N GLN A 22 1.42 -0.08 -14.18
CA GLN A 22 1.21 0.67 -15.41
C GLN A 22 0.10 0.05 -16.28
N ALA A 23 0.10 -1.28 -16.45
CA ALA A 23 -0.96 -2.00 -17.15
C ALA A 23 -2.32 -1.81 -16.46
N ALA A 24 -2.30 -1.62 -15.13
CA ALA A 24 -3.47 -1.29 -14.34
C ALA A 24 -3.86 0.21 -14.37
N GLY A 25 -3.08 1.08 -15.05
CA GLY A 25 -3.33 2.51 -15.09
C GLY A 25 -3.19 3.19 -13.72
N VAL A 26 -2.39 2.62 -12.82
CA VAL A 26 -2.18 3.16 -11.47
C VAL A 26 -1.35 4.44 -11.55
N GLU A 27 -1.87 5.51 -10.98
CA GLU A 27 -1.20 6.81 -10.92
C GLU A 27 -0.53 7.03 -9.56
N ARG A 28 -1.01 6.36 -8.51
CA ARG A 28 -0.44 6.47 -7.16
C ARG A 28 -0.56 5.16 -6.38
N LEU A 29 0.56 4.71 -5.82
CA LEU A 29 0.63 3.60 -4.89
C LEU A 29 0.54 4.12 -3.45
N VAL A 30 -0.35 3.52 -2.66
CA VAL A 30 -0.50 3.77 -1.22
C VAL A 30 0.00 2.53 -0.48
N ASP A 31 1.18 2.62 0.13
CA ASP A 31 1.76 1.55 0.93
C ASP A 31 1.18 1.57 2.34
N VAL A 32 0.39 0.55 2.67
CA VAL A 32 -0.24 0.39 3.99
C VAL A 32 0.54 -0.55 4.90
N ARG A 33 1.75 -0.99 4.50
CA ARG A 33 2.59 -1.85 5.34
C ARG A 33 3.11 -1.08 6.54
N SER A 34 2.89 -1.60 7.75
CA SER A 34 3.45 -1.05 8.99
C SER A 34 4.96 -0.93 8.93
N THR A 35 5.63 -1.94 8.36
CA THR A 35 7.08 -1.96 8.19
C THR A 35 7.42 -2.09 6.70
N PRO A 36 7.65 -0.97 5.99
CA PRO A 36 8.02 -0.98 4.57
C PRO A 36 9.52 -1.27 4.38
N TRP A 37 10.01 -2.32 5.04
CA TRP A 37 11.40 -2.76 4.98
C TRP A 37 11.45 -4.28 4.90
N SER A 38 12.31 -4.79 4.01
CA SER A 38 12.55 -6.22 3.89
C SER A 38 14.00 -6.48 3.54
N ARG A 39 14.67 -7.31 4.34
CA ARG A 39 16.01 -7.83 4.02
C ARG A 39 15.99 -8.77 2.81
N ARG A 40 14.87 -9.48 2.60
CA ARG A 40 14.73 -10.46 1.51
C ARG A 40 14.42 -9.78 0.17
N TYR A 41 13.67 -8.68 0.21
CA TYR A 41 13.27 -7.92 -0.97
C TYR A 41 13.58 -6.43 -0.81
N PRO A 42 14.87 -6.05 -0.85
CA PRO A 42 15.31 -4.67 -0.62
C PRO A 42 14.72 -3.67 -1.63
N GLN A 43 14.32 -4.13 -2.83
CA GLN A 43 13.64 -3.30 -3.83
C GLN A 43 12.26 -2.79 -3.37
N PHE A 44 11.63 -3.45 -2.41
CA PHE A 44 10.37 -3.02 -1.80
C PHE A 44 10.58 -2.29 -0.47
N GLY A 45 11.82 -1.90 -0.15
CA GLY A 45 12.08 -0.91 0.88
C GLY A 45 11.54 0.46 0.48
N LYS A 46 11.04 1.23 1.45
CA LYS A 46 10.37 2.54 1.22
C LYS A 46 11.10 3.44 0.22
N GLU A 47 12.40 3.66 0.42
CA GLU A 47 13.20 4.57 -0.41
C GLU A 47 13.44 4.01 -1.81
N ALA A 48 13.77 2.71 -1.91
CA ALA A 48 14.01 2.04 -3.18
C ALA A 48 12.74 1.99 -4.04
N LEU A 49 11.61 1.63 -3.41
CA LEU A 49 10.31 1.57 -4.05
C LEU A 49 9.86 2.94 -4.53
N ALA A 50 9.96 3.98 -3.69
CA ALA A 50 9.62 5.34 -4.06
C ALA A 50 10.41 5.81 -5.29
N LYS A 51 11.71 5.50 -5.34
CA LYS A 51 12.57 5.84 -6.49
C LYS A 51 12.14 5.13 -7.77
N SER A 52 11.84 3.83 -7.70
CA SER A 52 11.40 3.05 -8.85
C SER A 52 10.04 3.50 -9.38
N LEU A 53 9.10 3.84 -8.49
CA LEU A 53 7.78 4.35 -8.88
C LEU A 53 7.89 5.76 -9.49
N ALA A 54 8.68 6.64 -8.90
CA ALA A 54 8.92 7.99 -9.44
C ALA A 54 9.51 7.93 -10.86
N ALA A 55 10.47 7.02 -11.11
CA ALA A 55 11.03 6.80 -12.44
C ALA A 55 9.99 6.33 -13.47
N ALA A 56 8.89 5.71 -13.01
CA ALA A 56 7.76 5.26 -13.83
C ALA A 56 6.59 6.27 -13.89
N GLY A 57 6.74 7.45 -13.27
CA GLY A 57 5.67 8.46 -13.19
C GLY A 57 4.55 8.13 -12.20
N ILE A 58 4.76 7.16 -11.29
CA ILE A 58 3.77 6.73 -10.31
C ILE A 58 4.07 7.40 -8.97
N GLY A 59 3.07 8.06 -8.40
CA GLY A 59 3.18 8.66 -7.06
C GLY A 59 3.27 7.59 -5.97
N TYR A 60 3.96 7.90 -4.88
CA TYR A 60 4.10 7.00 -3.73
C TYR A 60 3.70 7.71 -2.44
N VAL A 61 2.81 7.08 -1.67
CA VAL A 61 2.39 7.54 -0.34
C VAL A 61 2.50 6.37 0.63
N HIS A 62 3.03 6.61 1.82
CA HIS A 62 3.10 5.60 2.87
C HIS A 62 2.10 5.95 3.98
N GLU A 63 1.11 5.09 4.17
CA GLU A 63 0.05 5.21 5.18
C GLU A 63 0.12 4.09 6.23
N GLY A 64 1.22 3.33 6.28
CA GLY A 64 1.35 2.17 7.17
C GLY A 64 1.33 2.48 8.67
N ALA A 65 1.53 3.73 9.08
CA ALA A 65 1.38 4.13 10.49
C ALA A 65 -0.09 4.26 10.93
N ALA A 66 -0.99 4.52 9.97
CA ALA A 66 -2.40 4.79 10.23
C ALA A 66 -3.30 3.64 9.76
N LEU A 67 -3.00 3.05 8.60
CA LEU A 67 -3.73 1.93 7.98
C LEU A 67 -3.02 0.59 8.15
N GLY A 68 -1.75 0.61 8.54
CA GLY A 68 -1.01 -0.62 8.81
C GLY A 68 -1.23 -1.08 10.25
N GLY A 69 -1.21 -2.39 10.43
CA GLY A 69 -1.06 -3.02 11.72
C GLY A 69 -1.68 -4.40 11.72
N LYS A 70 -0.84 -5.41 11.99
CA LYS A 70 -1.34 -6.57 12.72
C LYS A 70 -1.74 -6.03 14.10
N PRO A 71 -2.95 -6.31 14.61
CA PRO A 71 -3.30 -5.94 15.97
C PRO A 71 -2.19 -6.39 16.93
N GLU A 72 -1.89 -5.59 17.96
CA GLU A 72 -0.98 -6.05 19.02
C GLU A 72 -1.50 -7.36 19.61
N ALA A 73 -0.65 -8.17 20.23
CA ALA A 73 -1.04 -9.48 20.73
C ALA A 73 -2.28 -9.37 21.65
N GLY A 74 -3.43 -9.85 21.19
CA GLY A 74 -4.72 -9.79 21.88
C GLY A 74 -5.69 -8.69 21.40
N GLY A 75 -5.28 -7.82 20.49
CA GLY A 75 -6.14 -6.82 19.86
C GLY A 75 -6.94 -7.37 18.67
N SER A 76 -8.07 -6.75 18.38
CA SER A 76 -8.91 -7.05 17.22
C SER A 76 -8.70 -6.04 16.09
N TYR A 77 -9.05 -6.44 14.87
CA TYR A 77 -9.12 -5.50 13.74
C TYR A 77 -10.16 -4.39 13.95
N ASP A 78 -11.23 -4.67 14.69
CA ASP A 78 -12.28 -3.70 15.00
C ASP A 78 -11.73 -2.55 15.85
N GLU A 79 -10.90 -2.85 16.85
CA GLU A 79 -10.24 -1.83 17.68
C GLU A 79 -9.26 -0.97 16.87
N LEU A 80 -8.58 -1.58 15.91
CA LEU A 80 -7.67 -0.88 15.00
C LEU A 80 -8.45 0.04 14.06
N ALA A 81 -9.55 -0.44 13.49
CA ALA A 81 -10.45 0.32 12.61
C ALA A 81 -11.16 1.47 13.35
N ALA A 82 -11.42 1.32 14.65
CA ALA A 82 -12.03 2.35 15.49
C ALA A 82 -11.09 3.53 15.81
N ARG A 83 -9.80 3.45 15.49
CA ARG A 83 -8.85 4.55 15.76
C ARG A 83 -9.17 5.76 14.89
N PRO A 84 -9.19 6.99 15.44
CA PRO A 84 -9.37 8.21 14.65
C PRO A 84 -8.34 8.37 13.53
N THR A 85 -7.11 7.89 13.74
CA THR A 85 -6.05 7.89 12.74
C THR A 85 -6.38 7.01 11.54
N PHE A 86 -7.09 5.89 11.75
CA PHE A 86 -7.49 4.97 10.70
C PHE A 86 -8.55 5.62 9.81
N ALA A 87 -9.61 6.17 10.41
CA ALA A 87 -10.67 6.88 9.69
C ALA A 87 -10.10 8.04 8.85
N ALA A 88 -9.25 8.88 9.44
CA ALA A 88 -8.63 10.00 8.73
C ALA A 88 -7.73 9.55 7.56
N ALA A 89 -7.08 8.38 7.66
CA ALA A 89 -6.27 7.85 6.58
C ALA A 89 -7.13 7.23 5.47
N LEU A 90 -8.23 6.57 5.82
CA LEU A 90 -9.22 6.10 4.87
C LEU A 90 -9.83 7.27 4.08
N ASP A 91 -10.17 8.36 4.76
CA ASP A 91 -10.66 9.59 4.11
C ASP A 91 -9.66 10.15 3.11
N ARG A 92 -8.35 10.16 3.43
CA ARG A 92 -7.30 10.56 2.48
C ARG A 92 -7.23 9.65 1.26
N VAL A 93 -7.39 8.34 1.44
CA VAL A 93 -7.42 7.38 0.32
C VAL A 93 -8.66 7.61 -0.55
N ILE A 94 -9.84 7.75 0.05
CA ILE A 94 -11.10 8.00 -0.67
C ILE A 94 -11.03 9.33 -1.43
N ALA A 95 -10.56 10.39 -0.78
CA ALA A 95 -10.36 11.69 -1.42
C ALA A 95 -9.35 11.61 -2.57
N GLY A 96 -8.23 10.91 -2.38
CA GLY A 96 -7.23 10.71 -3.43
C GLY A 96 -7.76 9.96 -4.66
N ALA A 97 -8.77 9.09 -4.48
CA ALA A 97 -9.44 8.37 -5.56
C ALA A 97 -10.38 9.27 -6.38
N ALA A 98 -10.65 10.51 -5.94
CA ALA A 98 -11.33 11.49 -6.79
C ALA A 98 -10.47 11.88 -8.00
N ASP A 99 -9.15 12.00 -7.81
CA ASP A 99 -8.23 12.62 -8.76
C ASP A 99 -7.25 11.64 -9.41
N ALA A 100 -6.97 10.49 -8.79
CA ALA A 100 -6.00 9.51 -9.27
C ALA A 100 -6.50 8.06 -9.14
N THR A 101 -6.10 7.19 -10.06
CA THR A 101 -6.27 5.74 -9.91
C THR A 101 -5.28 5.25 -8.85
N LEU A 102 -5.82 4.88 -7.69
CA LEU A 102 -5.01 4.47 -6.54
C LEU A 102 -4.80 2.96 -6.51
N CYS A 103 -3.67 2.53 -5.98
CA CYS A 103 -3.42 1.13 -5.67
C CYS A 103 -2.89 0.99 -4.23
N LEU A 104 -3.62 0.26 -3.39
CA LEU A 104 -3.22 -0.06 -2.02
C LEU A 104 -2.26 -1.26 -2.04
N MET A 105 -1.07 -1.10 -1.46
CA MET A 105 -0.08 -2.16 -1.35
C MET A 105 -0.01 -2.70 0.08
N CYS A 106 -0.33 -3.99 0.23
CA CYS A 106 -0.16 -4.72 1.48
C CYS A 106 1.08 -5.64 1.41
N ALA A 107 1.56 -6.09 2.57
CA ALA A 107 2.61 -7.11 2.67
C ALA A 107 2.07 -8.51 2.34
N GLU A 108 0.75 -8.70 2.47
CA GLU A 108 0.12 -10.00 2.37
C GLU A 108 -0.15 -10.43 0.93
N LYS A 109 -0.02 -11.73 0.71
CA LYS A 109 -0.38 -12.38 -0.55
C LYS A 109 -1.91 -12.48 -0.72
N GLU A 110 -2.64 -12.61 0.40
CA GLU A 110 -4.10 -12.72 0.46
C GLU A 110 -4.66 -11.74 1.52
N PRO A 111 -5.30 -10.63 1.13
CA PRO A 111 -5.80 -9.63 2.06
C PRO A 111 -6.96 -10.11 2.96
N MET A 112 -7.66 -11.19 2.58
CA MET A 112 -8.81 -11.70 3.34
C MET A 112 -8.43 -12.73 4.43
N ASP A 113 -7.21 -13.24 4.41
CA ASP A 113 -6.74 -14.28 5.33
C ASP A 113 -5.51 -13.75 6.09
N CYS A 114 -5.74 -12.72 6.90
CA CYS A 114 -4.70 -12.15 7.75
C CYS A 114 -4.38 -13.10 8.92
N HIS A 115 -3.13 -13.55 8.99
CA HIS A 115 -2.58 -14.46 10.01
C HIS A 115 -2.74 -14.02 11.47
#